data_AF-Q2JH01-F1
#
_entry.id   AF-Q2JH01-F1
#
_cell.length_a   1.000
_cell.length_b   1.000
_cell.length_c   1.000
_cell.angle_alpha   90.00
_cell.angle_beta   90.00
_cell.angle_gamma   90.00
#
_symmetry.space_group_name_H-M   'P 1'
#
loop_
_entity.id
_entity.type
_entity.pdbx_description
1 polymer ?
#
loop_
_entity_poly.entity_id
_entity_poly.type
_entity_poly.pdbx_seq_one_letter_code
_entity_poly.pdbx_strand_id
1 'polypeptide(L)'
;MSARPAPLPAYSGRPWVRDADLLARLDLLSEQIDFALAEIALRRAAYQRACEEEAAWPWAPVGVEVLSRPSVAQALAGELAAVERLRLWAQEMYWLQEQARLRGLLR
;
A
#
# COMPACT_ATOMS: atom_id res chain seq x y z
N MET A 1 7.51 12.32 -13.08
CA MET A 1 8.43 12.23 -11.92
C MET A 1 8.42 10.78 -11.43
N SER A 2 9.52 10.07 -11.66
CA SER A 2 9.67 8.64 -11.32
C SER A 2 10.08 8.52 -9.85
N ALA A 3 9.16 8.07 -9.00
CA ALA A 3 9.49 7.69 -7.63
C ALA A 3 10.11 6.29 -7.68
N ARG A 4 11.44 6.22 -7.80
CA ARG A 4 12.15 4.97 -7.56
C ARG A 4 11.99 4.62 -6.07
N PRO A 5 11.69 3.35 -5.71
CA PRO A 5 11.76 2.93 -4.33
C PRO A 5 13.20 3.16 -3.86
N ALA A 6 13.37 4.00 -2.84
CA ALA A 6 14.67 4.19 -2.22
C ALA A 6 15.10 2.81 -1.67
N PRO A 7 16.25 2.26 -2.09
CA PRO A 7 16.73 1.01 -1.51
C PRO A 7 16.99 1.29 -0.04
N LEU A 8 16.16 0.72 0.84
CA LEU A 8 16.43 0.75 2.26
C LEU A 8 17.77 0.03 2.47
N PRO A 9 18.77 0.69 3.09
CA PRO A 9 20.05 0.05 3.33
C PRO A 9 19.82 -1.22 4.17
N ALA A 10 20.51 -2.30 3.81
CA ALA A 10 20.56 -3.49 4.66
C ALA A 10 20.97 -3.05 6.06
N TYR A 11 20.14 -3.39 7.05
CA TYR A 11 20.26 -2.97 8.44
C TYR A 11 21.70 -3.12 8.96
N SER A 12 22.40 -1.99 9.09
CA SER A 12 23.77 -1.90 9.59
C SER A 12 23.77 -1.57 11.08
N GLY A 13 23.31 -2.51 11.89
CA GLY A 13 23.83 -2.77 13.23
C GLY A 13 24.03 -1.60 14.20
N ARG A 14 23.15 -0.58 14.24
CA ARG A 14 23.10 0.30 15.43
C ARG A 14 22.22 -0.36 16.50
N PRO A 15 22.72 -0.63 17.73
CA PRO A 15 22.21 -1.77 18.50
C PRO A 15 21.01 -1.49 19.41
N TRP A 16 20.45 -0.27 19.46
CA TRP A 16 19.34 0.01 20.38
C TRP A 16 18.36 1.03 19.78
N VAL A 17 17.46 0.57 18.92
CA VAL A 17 16.14 1.24 18.79
C VAL A 17 15.50 1.15 20.17
N ARG A 18 15.21 2.29 20.82
CA ARG A 18 14.61 2.28 22.16
C ARG A 18 13.20 1.70 22.06
N ASP A 19 12.71 1.11 23.14
CA ASP A 19 11.37 0.52 23.16
C ASP A 19 10.29 1.56 22.81
N ALA A 20 10.48 2.81 23.24
CA ALA A 20 9.62 3.93 22.84
C ALA A 20 9.65 4.21 21.33
N ASP A 21 10.82 4.14 20.69
CA ASP A 21 10.95 4.36 19.24
C ASP A 21 10.32 3.22 18.45
N LEU A 22 10.44 1.98 18.96
CA LEU A 22 9.83 0.79 18.39
C LEU A 22 8.30 0.89 18.44
N LEU A 23 7.74 1.21 19.60
CA LEU A 23 6.30 1.38 19.80
C LEU A 23 5.75 2.54 18.95
N ALA A 24 6.45 3.68 18.92
CA ALA A 24 6.06 4.81 18.07
C ALA A 24 6.05 4.44 16.58
N ARG A 25 6.99 3.59 16.12
CA ARG A 25 7.00 3.11 14.74
C ARG A 25 5.85 2.14 14.46
N LEU A 26 5.50 1.28 15.42
CA LEU A 26 4.32 0.39 15.33
C LEU A 26 3.03 1.20 15.20
N ASP A 27 2.82 2.21 16.05
CA ASP A 27 1.63 3.06 16.01
C ASP A 27 1.53 3.79 14.65
N LEU A 28 2.64 4.39 14.21
CA LEU A 28 2.70 5.07 12.92
C LEU A 28 2.40 4.11 11.75
N LEU A 29 2.93 2.89 11.77
CA LEU A 29 2.65 1.91 10.73
C LEU A 29 1.19 1.44 10.76
N SER A 30 0.55 1.39 11.93
CA SER A 30 -0.87 1.06 12.02
C SER A 30 -1.71 2.10 11.29
N GLU A 31 -1.45 3.38 11.56
CA GLU A 31 -2.12 4.47 10.86
C GLU A 31 -1.84 4.46 9.34
N GLN A 32 -0.59 4.16 8.93
CA GLN A 32 -0.23 4.05 7.52
C GLN A 32 -0.95 2.88 6.83
N ILE A 33 -1.11 1.75 7.50
CA ILE A 33 -1.86 0.60 7.00
C ILE A 33 -3.34 0.95 6.82
N ASP A 34 -3.96 1.60 7.81
CA ASP A 34 -5.35 2.04 7.73
C ASP A 34 -5.56 3.01 6.57
N PHE A 35 -4.63 3.96 6.41
CA PHE A 35 -4.62 4.87 5.27
C PHE A 35 -4.52 4.14 3.93
N ALA A 36 -3.60 3.16 3.80
CA ALA A 36 -3.47 2.38 2.57
C ALA A 36 -4.73 1.57 2.25
N LEU A 37 -5.38 0.98 3.26
CA LEU A 37 -6.64 0.25 3.07
C LEU A 37 -7.74 1.17 2.56
N ALA A 38 -7.87 2.37 3.12
CA ALA A 38 -8.80 3.39 2.65
C ALA A 38 -8.48 3.85 1.21
N GLU A 39 -7.19 4.05 0.90
CA GLU A 39 -6.76 4.42 -0.45
C GLU A 39 -7.11 3.32 -1.47
N ILE A 40 -6.85 2.05 -1.16
CA ILE A 40 -7.20 0.90 -2.02
C ILE A 40 -8.70 0.89 -2.29
N ALA A 41 -9.54 1.05 -1.25
CA ALA A 41 -10.99 1.10 -1.42
C ALA A 41 -11.43 2.24 -2.35
N LEU A 42 -10.84 3.43 -2.20
CA LEU A 42 -11.13 4.59 -3.04
C LEU A 42 -10.70 4.36 -4.50
N ARG A 43 -9.50 3.82 -4.73
CA ARG A 43 -8.98 3.55 -6.08
C ARG A 43 -9.79 2.47 -6.79
N ARG A 44 -10.19 1.44 -6.07
CA ARG A 44 -11.09 0.40 -6.58
C ARG A 44 -12.43 0.96 -7.01
N ALA A 45 -13.04 1.83 -6.19
CA ALA A 45 -14.30 2.49 -6.55
C ALA A 45 -14.13 3.39 -7.79
N ALA A 46 -13.01 4.11 -7.91
CA ALA A 46 -12.71 4.91 -9.10
C ALA A 46 -12.51 4.05 -10.35
N TYR A 47 -11.85 2.89 -10.23
CA TYR A 47 -11.70 1.92 -11.32
C TYR A 47 -13.06 1.35 -11.76
N GLN A 48 -13.88 0.90 -10.81
CA GLN A 48 -15.23 0.39 -11.09
C GLN A 48 -16.08 1.43 -11.83
N ARG A 49 -16.07 2.68 -11.35
CA ARG A 49 -16.78 3.78 -12.00
C ARG A 49 -16.28 4.04 -13.43
N ALA A 50 -14.97 4.04 -13.65
CA ALA A 50 -14.40 4.23 -14.98
C ALA A 50 -14.77 3.08 -15.95
N CYS A 51 -14.96 1.86 -15.43
CA CYS A 51 -15.44 0.71 -16.19
C CYS A 51 -16.97 0.77 -16.45
N GLU A 52 -17.77 1.25 -15.49
CA GLU A 52 -19.22 1.41 -15.65
C GLU A 52 -19.58 2.52 -16.65
N GLU A 53 -18.86 3.64 -16.62
CA GLU A 53 -18.97 4.70 -17.64
C GLU A 53 -18.67 4.15 -19.05
N GLU A 54 -17.88 3.07 -19.16
CA GLU A 54 -17.63 2.39 -20.42
C GLU A 54 -18.76 1.44 -20.82
N ALA A 55 -19.36 0.70 -19.88
CA ALA A 55 -20.48 -0.21 -20.19
C ALA A 55 -21.69 0.52 -20.82
N ALA A 56 -21.80 1.83 -20.62
CA ALA A 56 -22.80 2.68 -21.27
C ALA A 56 -22.51 2.93 -22.77
N TRP A 57 -21.33 2.56 -23.30
CA TRP A 57 -20.94 2.78 -24.68
C TRP A 57 -21.25 1.56 -25.58
N PRO A 58 -21.85 1.74 -26.77
CA PRO A 58 -22.27 0.62 -27.62
C PRO A 58 -21.12 -0.25 -28.16
N TRP A 59 -19.90 0.26 -28.12
CA TRP A 59 -18.68 -0.42 -28.62
C TRP A 59 -17.59 -0.47 -27.55
N ALA A 60 -18.00 -0.56 -26.28
CA ALA A 60 -17.11 -0.74 -25.14
C ALA A 60 -16.11 -1.89 -25.39
N PRO A 61 -14.78 -1.65 -25.40
CA PRO A 61 -13.80 -2.70 -25.15
C PRO A 61 -14.20 -3.54 -23.93
N VAL A 62 -14.01 -4.86 -24.02
CA VAL A 62 -14.35 -5.82 -22.97
C VAL A 62 -13.07 -6.50 -22.52
N GLY A 63 -12.82 -6.58 -21.21
CA GLY A 63 -11.64 -7.27 -20.69
C GLY A 63 -10.41 -6.37 -20.58
N VAL A 64 -9.25 -6.84 -21.05
CA VAL A 64 -7.95 -6.16 -20.88
C VAL A 64 -7.87 -4.90 -21.77
N GLU A 65 -8.62 -4.88 -22.86
CA GLU A 65 -8.73 -3.81 -23.83
C GLU A 65 -9.22 -2.50 -23.21
N VAL A 66 -9.95 -2.58 -22.09
CA VAL A 66 -10.40 -1.44 -21.27
C VAL A 66 -9.22 -0.63 -20.73
N LEU A 67 -8.04 -1.24 -20.57
CA LEU A 67 -6.82 -0.57 -20.13
C LEU A 67 -6.22 0.37 -21.20
N SER A 68 -6.69 0.33 -22.45
CA SER A 68 -6.32 1.34 -23.45
C SER A 68 -6.79 2.75 -23.08
N ARG A 69 -7.75 2.87 -22.15
CA ARG A 69 -8.28 4.15 -21.70
C ARG A 69 -7.44 4.72 -20.56
N PRO A 70 -7.00 5.98 -20.65
CA PRO A 70 -6.14 6.58 -19.63
C PRO A 70 -6.75 6.58 -18.22
N SER A 71 -8.06 6.86 -18.08
CA SER A 71 -8.73 6.92 -16.77
C SER A 71 -8.74 5.57 -16.05
N VAL A 72 -9.09 4.50 -16.79
CA VAL A 72 -9.10 3.13 -16.28
C VAL A 72 -7.68 2.68 -15.93
N ALA A 73 -6.72 2.88 -16.84
CA ALA A 73 -5.32 2.51 -16.61
C ALA A 73 -4.73 3.24 -15.39
N GLN A 74 -5.02 4.54 -15.23
CA GLN A 74 -4.55 5.33 -14.09
C GLN A 74 -5.20 4.90 -12.77
N ALA A 75 -6.50 4.59 -12.78
CA ALA A 75 -7.20 4.10 -11.59
C ALA A 75 -6.63 2.74 -11.14
N LEU A 76 -6.45 1.80 -12.07
CA LEU A 76 -5.87 0.49 -11.79
C LEU A 76 -4.41 0.60 -11.32
N ALA A 77 -3.58 1.41 -11.99
CA ALA A 77 -2.21 1.66 -11.56
C ALA A 77 -2.15 2.26 -10.14
N GLY A 78 -3.10 3.15 -9.82
CA GLY A 78 -3.25 3.72 -8.49
C GLY A 78 -3.61 2.67 -7.42
N GLU A 79 -4.55 1.77 -7.72
CA GLU A 79 -4.91 0.66 -6.83
C GLU A 79 -3.70 -0.26 -6.59
N LEU A 80 -3.01 -0.68 -7.65
CA LEU A 80 -1.84 -1.55 -7.55
C LEU A 80 -0.70 -0.92 -6.75
N ALA A 81 -0.44 0.38 -6.94
CA ALA A 81 0.57 1.09 -6.17
C ALA A 81 0.21 1.19 -4.67
N ALA A 82 -1.07 1.34 -4.33
CA ALA A 82 -1.52 1.33 -2.95
C ALA A 82 -1.41 -0.07 -2.31
N VAL A 83 -1.72 -1.13 -3.06
CA VAL A 83 -1.52 -2.53 -2.63
C VAL A 83 -0.04 -2.83 -2.40
N GLU A 84 0.86 -2.37 -3.26
CA GLU A 84 2.31 -2.56 -3.08
C GLU A 84 2.81 -1.88 -1.81
N ARG A 85 2.37 -0.65 -1.53
CA ARG A 85 2.69 0.04 -0.27
C ARG A 85 2.16 -0.70 0.95
N LEU A 86 0.90 -1.15 0.91
CA LEU A 86 0.30 -1.94 1.99
C LEU A 86 1.12 -3.19 2.27
N ARG A 87 1.55 -3.91 1.23
CA ARG A 87 2.38 -5.12 1.38
C ARG A 87 3.69 -4.80 2.11
N LEU A 88 4.38 -3.72 1.74
CA LEU A 88 5.64 -3.33 2.39
C LEU A 88 5.43 -2.95 3.86
N TRP A 89 4.39 -2.15 4.16
CA TRP A 89 4.09 -1.75 5.53
C TRP A 89 3.61 -2.92 6.40
N ALA A 90 2.85 -3.86 5.86
CA ALA A 90 2.45 -5.07 6.56
C ALA A 90 3.66 -5.96 6.90
N GLN A 91 4.65 -6.07 6.01
CA GLN A 91 5.89 -6.80 6.27
C GLN A 91 6.73 -6.13 7.36
N GLU A 92 6.85 -4.80 7.30
CA GLU A 92 7.55 -4.04 8.33
C GLU A 92 6.85 -4.16 9.69
N MET A 93 5.52 -4.01 9.72
CA MET A 93 4.69 -4.19 10.91
C MET A 93 4.90 -5.56 11.54
N TYR A 94 4.86 -6.63 10.74
CA TYR A 94 5.11 -7.99 11.23
C TYR A 94 6.49 -8.10 11.89
N TRP A 95 7.54 -7.59 11.26
CA TRP A 95 8.90 -7.65 11.80
C TRP A 95 9.03 -6.85 13.11
N LEU A 96 8.42 -5.66 13.19
CA LEU A 96 8.46 -4.82 14.39
C LEU A 96 7.65 -5.43 15.54
N GLN A 97 6.50 -6.03 15.24
CA GLN A 97 5.70 -6.76 16.23
C GLN A 97 6.48 -7.93 16.79
N GLU A 98 7.20 -8.68 15.93
CA GLU A 98 8.05 -9.77 16.38
C GLU A 98 9.21 -9.26 17.26
N GLN A 99 9.85 -8.14 16.90
CA GLN A 99 10.85 -7.52 17.76
C GLN A 99 10.28 -7.10 19.12
N ALA A 100 9.10 -6.48 19.12
CA ALA A 100 8.44 -6.03 20.35
C ALA A 100 8.03 -7.21 21.24
N ARG A 101 7.55 -8.31 20.63
CA ARG A 101 7.24 -9.57 21.31
C ARG A 101 8.49 -10.19 21.96
N LEU A 102 9.60 -10.26 21.23
CA LEU A 102 10.87 -10.77 21.75
C LEU A 102 11.43 -9.93 22.91
N ARG A 103 11.07 -8.65 22.98
CA ARG A 103 11.40 -7.75 24.09
C ARG A 103 10.38 -7.73 25.23
N GLY A 104 9.28 -8.48 25.12
CA GLY A 104 8.21 -8.51 26.12
C GLY A 104 7.36 -7.23 26.18
N LEU A 105 7.37 -6.42 25.12
CA LEU A 105 6.61 -5.16 25.02
C LEU A 105 5.17 -5.39 24.53
N LEU A 106 4.96 -6.45 23.76
CA LEU A 106 3.64 -6.91 23.31
C LEU A 106 3.32 -8.24 24.02
N ARG A 107 2.06 -8.38 24.47
CA ARG A 107 1.56 -9.62 25.09
C ARG A 107 0.95 -10.56 24.06
#